data_AF-A0A6J5ZV47-F1
#
_entry.id   AF-A0A6J5ZV47-F1
#
_cell.length_a   1.000
_cell.length_b   1.000
_cell.length_c   1.000
_cell.angle_alpha   90.00
_cell.angle_beta   90.00
_cell.angle_gamma   90.00
#
_symmetry.space_group_name_H-M   'P 1'
#
loop_
_entity.id
_entity.type
_entity.pdbx_description
1 polymer ?
#
loop_
_entity_poly.entity_id
_entity_poly.type
_entity_poly.pdbx_seq_one_letter_code
_entity_poly.pdbx_strand_id
1 'polypeptide(L)'
;MCALAVLIFAPTTTPKQFWDHTLAYQFGREAPFSVWGFYGGGWRTAQHLVQGATILLAVLVAFVPRRKDIITLAALSAAIMAALQLSATYWFYLYLAWVVPMALIAFLGRPALSGVLEGRRPAMPSATARSTAPAATPGSG
;
A
#
# COMPACT_ATOMS: atom_id res chain seq x y z
N MET A 1 -11.72 -11.61 -12.85
CA MET A 1 -10.85 -12.41 -13.73
C MET A 1 -10.77 -13.89 -13.33
N CYS A 2 -10.63 -14.24 -12.04
CA CYS A 2 -10.59 -15.66 -11.61
C CYS A 2 -11.85 -16.46 -11.99
N ALA A 3 -13.05 -15.88 -11.86
CA ALA A 3 -14.30 -16.54 -12.25
C ALA A 3 -14.38 -16.85 -13.76
N LEU A 4 -13.80 -15.98 -14.60
CA LEU A 4 -13.79 -16.14 -16.05
C LEU A 4 -12.81 -17.26 -16.48
N ALA A 5 -11.65 -17.34 -15.82
CA ALA A 5 -10.68 -18.41 -16.06
C ALA A 5 -11.23 -19.80 -15.67
N VAL A 6 -11.96 -19.89 -14.55
CA VAL A 6 -12.63 -21.14 -14.14
C VAL A 6 -13.70 -21.53 -15.16
N LEU A 7 -14.51 -20.60 -15.65
CA LEU A 7 -15.53 -20.87 -16.66
C LEU A 7 -14.95 -21.38 -18.00
N ILE A 8 -13.77 -20.90 -18.40
CA ILE A 8 -13.11 -21.32 -19.66
C ILE A 8 -12.46 -22.71 -19.54
N PHE A 9 -11.86 -23.04 -18.39
CA PHE A 9 -11.09 -24.27 -18.22
C PHE A 9 -11.85 -25.43 -17.54
N ALA A 10 -12.94 -25.14 -16.82
CA ALA A 10 -13.77 -26.16 -16.18
C ALA A 10 -14.32 -27.25 -17.14
N PRO A 11 -14.64 -26.97 -18.41
CA PRO A 11 -15.13 -28.01 -19.33
C PRO A 11 -14.05 -29.02 -19.77
N THR A 12 -12.77 -28.66 -19.68
CA THR A 12 -11.66 -29.44 -20.26
C THR A 12 -10.65 -29.93 -19.23
N THR A 13 -10.75 -29.49 -17.98
CA THR A 13 -9.74 -29.73 -16.94
C THR A 13 -10.37 -30.26 -15.67
N THR A 14 -9.80 -31.31 -15.09
CA THR A 14 -10.23 -31.80 -13.77
C THR A 14 -9.79 -30.84 -12.66
N PRO A 15 -10.49 -30.76 -11.50
CA PRO A 15 -10.07 -29.92 -10.38
C PRO A 15 -8.64 -30.18 -9.89
N LYS A 16 -8.19 -31.45 -9.96
CA LYS A 16 -6.81 -31.83 -9.63
C LYS A 16 -5.81 -31.23 -10.61
N GLN A 17 -6.04 -31.36 -11.91
CA GLN A 17 -5.17 -30.75 -12.93
C GLN A 17 -5.15 -29.23 -12.81
N PHE A 18 -6.30 -28.61 -12.52
CA PHE A 18 -6.37 -27.18 -12.27
C PHE A 18 -5.49 -26.78 -11.08
N TRP A 19 -5.60 -27.48 -9.95
CA TRP A 19 -4.77 -27.25 -8.78
C TRP A 19 -3.27 -27.43 -9.08
N ASP A 20 -2.92 -28.56 -9.70
CA ASP A 20 -1.54 -28.93 -10.02
C ASP A 20 -0.87 -27.90 -10.93
N HIS A 21 -1.60 -27.42 -11.94
CA HIS A 21 -1.08 -26.46 -12.93
C HIS A 21 -1.14 -25.00 -12.50
N THR A 22 -1.87 -24.67 -11.43
CA THR A 22 -1.97 -23.28 -10.94
C THR A 22 -1.26 -23.12 -9.61
N LEU A 23 -1.94 -23.46 -8.51
CA LEU A 23 -1.50 -23.17 -7.15
C LEU A 23 -0.32 -24.03 -6.74
N ALA A 24 -0.37 -25.34 -6.98
CA ALA A 24 0.74 -26.23 -6.63
C ALA A 24 2.02 -25.86 -7.38
N TYR A 25 1.88 -25.56 -8.68
CA TYR A 25 2.99 -25.09 -9.49
C TYR A 25 3.63 -23.81 -8.93
N GLN A 26 2.83 -22.83 -8.46
CA GLN A 26 3.38 -21.61 -7.84
C GLN A 26 4.19 -21.90 -6.57
N PHE A 27 3.75 -22.86 -5.74
CA PHE A 27 4.44 -23.22 -4.50
C PHE A 27 5.74 -24.00 -4.74
N GLY A 28 5.82 -24.78 -5.83
CA GLY A 28 7.00 -25.56 -6.20
C GLY A 28 8.12 -24.75 -6.86
N ARG A 29 7.96 -23.43 -7.01
CA ARG A 29 8.98 -22.59 -7.67
C ARG A 29 10.13 -22.27 -6.72
N GLU A 30 11.26 -22.90 -6.99
CA GLU A 30 12.56 -22.54 -6.43
C GLU A 30 13.01 -21.18 -7.01
N ALA A 31 13.50 -20.27 -6.16
CA ALA A 31 14.19 -19.05 -6.60
C ALA A 31 15.32 -18.70 -5.64
N PRO A 32 16.54 -18.44 -6.14
CA PRO A 32 17.71 -18.14 -5.30
C PRO A 32 17.65 -16.74 -4.65
N PHE A 33 16.62 -15.94 -4.95
CA PHE A 33 16.53 -14.54 -4.55
C PHE A 33 15.49 -14.26 -3.45
N SER A 34 14.79 -15.28 -2.94
CA SER A 34 13.86 -15.09 -1.82
C SER A 34 14.54 -15.28 -0.48
N VAL A 35 14.01 -14.60 0.55
CA VAL A 35 14.53 -14.71 1.92
C VAL A 35 14.51 -16.16 2.43
N TRP A 36 13.61 -16.99 1.91
CA TRP A 36 13.40 -18.39 2.28
C TRP A 36 14.33 -19.36 1.55
N GLY A 37 14.78 -18.99 0.36
CA GLY A 37 15.73 -19.78 -0.44
C GLY A 37 17.18 -19.67 0.04
N PHE A 38 17.51 -18.65 0.84
CA PHE A 38 18.83 -18.53 1.47
C PHE A 38 19.02 -19.65 2.52
N TYR A 39 20.20 -20.29 2.52
CA TYR A 39 20.60 -21.34 3.46
C TYR A 39 19.85 -22.68 3.36
N GLY A 40 19.43 -23.08 2.16
CA GLY A 40 18.94 -24.45 1.90
C GLY A 40 17.53 -24.74 2.41
N GLY A 41 16.68 -23.71 2.53
CA GLY A 41 15.24 -23.90 2.76
C GLY A 41 14.84 -24.28 4.19
N GLY A 42 15.75 -24.18 5.17
CA GLY A 42 15.49 -24.55 6.58
C GLY A 42 14.44 -23.70 7.32
N TRP A 43 13.93 -22.64 6.70
CA TRP A 43 13.05 -21.63 7.35
C TRP A 43 11.56 -21.80 7.03
N ARG A 44 11.17 -23.00 6.59
CA ARG A 44 9.81 -23.30 6.13
C ARG A 44 8.72 -22.96 7.16
N THR A 45 8.96 -23.21 8.45
CA THR A 45 8.01 -22.84 9.52
C THR A 45 7.81 -21.33 9.62
N ALA A 46 8.89 -20.55 9.56
CA ALA A 46 8.81 -19.09 9.57
C ALA A 46 8.09 -18.56 8.33
N GLN A 47 8.32 -19.18 7.17
CA GLN A 47 7.62 -18.83 5.93
C GLN A 47 6.10 -19.07 6.06
N HIS A 48 5.68 -20.21 6.63
CA HIS A 48 4.27 -20.48 6.88
C HIS A 48 3.63 -19.49 7.88
N LEU A 49 4.37 -19.07 8.91
CA LEU A 49 3.91 -18.01 9.81
C LEU A 49 3.71 -16.68 9.08
N VAL A 50 4.63 -16.30 8.20
CA VAL A 50 4.47 -15.08 7.38
C VAL A 50 3.29 -15.21 6.43
N GLN A 51 3.08 -16.36 5.79
CA GLN A 51 1.90 -16.61 4.94
C GLN A 51 0.59 -16.45 5.75
N GLY A 52 0.53 -17.05 6.94
CA GLY A 52 -0.62 -16.91 7.84
C GLY A 52 -0.85 -15.46 8.26
N ALA A 53 0.20 -14.74 8.61
CA ALA A 53 0.15 -13.33 8.97
C ALA A 53 -0.31 -12.44 7.79
N THR A 54 0.14 -12.74 6.57
CA THR A 54 -0.30 -12.05 5.35
C THR A 54 -1.80 -12.24 5.10
N ILE A 55 -2.31 -13.47 5.24
CA ILE A 55 -3.74 -13.75 5.09
C ILE A 55 -4.53 -13.00 6.16
N LEU A 56 -4.08 -13.06 7.42
CA LEU A 56 -4.71 -12.35 8.52
C LEU A 56 -4.74 -10.84 8.26
N LEU A 57 -3.62 -10.25 7.83
CA LEU A 57 -3.54 -8.84 7.46
C LEU A 57 -4.56 -8.49 6.37
N ALA A 58 -4.61 -9.26 5.27
CA ALA A 58 -5.54 -9.01 4.17
C ALA A 58 -7.00 -9.06 4.64
N VAL A 59 -7.35 -10.03 5.49
CA VAL A 59 -8.68 -10.17 6.08
C VAL A 59 -8.99 -8.97 6.98
N LEU A 60 -8.11 -8.62 7.93
CA LEU A 60 -8.32 -7.49 8.84
C LEU A 60 -8.50 -6.17 8.08
N VAL A 61 -7.67 -5.93 7.06
CA VAL A 61 -7.74 -4.73 6.24
C VAL A 61 -9.06 -4.62 5.45
N ALA A 62 -9.69 -5.75 5.10
CA ALA A 62 -11.00 -5.74 4.46
C ALA A 62 -12.11 -5.19 5.38
N PHE A 63 -12.01 -5.41 6.70
CA PHE A 63 -13.07 -5.11 7.67
C PHE A 63 -12.80 -3.91 8.59
N VAL A 64 -11.53 -3.56 8.84
CA VAL A 64 -11.18 -2.55 9.86
C VAL A 64 -11.42 -1.09 9.41
N PRO A 65 -10.97 -0.64 8.21
CA PRO A 65 -11.11 0.76 7.83
C PRO A 65 -12.52 1.05 7.30
N ARG A 66 -13.36 1.68 8.14
CA ARG A 66 -14.71 2.14 7.75
C ARG A 66 -14.71 3.36 6.82
N ARG A 67 -13.64 4.16 6.81
CA ARG A 67 -13.44 5.29 5.89
C ARG A 67 -12.10 5.12 5.19
N LYS A 68 -12.09 5.09 3.86
CA LYS A 68 -10.89 4.86 3.05
C LYS A 68 -10.51 6.16 2.34
N ASP A 69 -9.64 6.93 2.98
CA ASP A 69 -8.87 7.98 2.28
C ASP A 69 -7.93 7.31 1.26
N ILE A 70 -7.61 7.99 0.17
CA ILE A 70 -6.78 7.45 -0.92
C ILE A 70 -5.37 7.09 -0.42
N ILE A 71 -4.84 7.85 0.53
CA ILE A 71 -3.54 7.59 1.14
C ILE A 71 -3.59 6.35 2.02
N THR A 72 -4.66 6.20 2.81
CA THR A 72 -4.89 5.00 3.61
C THR A 72 -5.05 3.78 2.72
N LEU A 73 -5.79 3.88 1.62
CA LEU A 73 -5.92 2.80 0.64
C LEU A 73 -4.57 2.43 0.02
N ALA A 74 -3.75 3.41 -0.35
CA ALA A 74 -2.41 3.17 -0.88
C ALA A 74 -1.50 2.48 0.15
N ALA A 75 -1.52 2.93 1.41
CA ALA A 75 -0.74 2.34 2.49
C ALA A 75 -1.11 0.88 2.75
N LEU A 76 -2.42 0.59 2.83
CA LEU A 76 -2.94 -0.75 3.04
C LEU A 76 -2.65 -1.67 1.86
N SER A 77 -2.78 -1.16 0.63
CA SER A 77 -2.45 -1.91 -0.59
C SER A 77 -0.95 -2.22 -0.66
N ALA A 78 -0.10 -1.24 -0.36
CA ALA A 78 1.35 -1.42 -0.29
C ALA A 78 1.73 -2.48 0.77
N ALA A 79 1.11 -2.41 1.95
CA ALA A 79 1.37 -3.36 3.04
C ALA A 79 0.98 -4.79 2.65
N ILE A 80 -0.22 -5.00 2.09
CA ILE A 80 -0.67 -6.33 1.64
C ILE A 80 0.22 -6.83 0.51
N MET A 81 0.55 -5.98 -0.47
CA MET A 81 1.39 -6.37 -1.61
C MET A 81 2.80 -6.76 -1.15
N ALA A 82 3.40 -5.99 -0.24
CA ALA A 82 4.70 -6.29 0.34
C ALA A 82 4.68 -7.60 1.15
N ALA A 83 3.67 -7.80 1.99
CA ALA A 83 3.50 -9.02 2.78
C ALA A 83 3.29 -10.26 1.88
N LEU A 84 2.53 -10.14 0.80
CA LEU A 84 2.34 -11.20 -0.20
C LEU A 84 3.67 -11.56 -0.86
N GLN A 85 4.41 -10.56 -1.32
CA GLN A 85 5.72 -10.77 -1.95
C GLN A 85 6.73 -11.39 -0.99
N LEU A 86 6.74 -10.95 0.27
CA LEU A 86 7.59 -11.54 1.31
C LEU A 86 7.22 -13.00 1.58
N SER A 87 5.94 -13.36 1.51
CA SER A 87 5.47 -14.72 1.80
C SER A 87 5.77 -15.75 0.68
N ALA A 88 6.06 -15.26 -0.52
CA ALA A 88 6.30 -16.10 -1.70
C ALA A 88 7.73 -16.67 -1.74
N THR A 89 7.86 -17.92 -2.18
CA THR A 89 9.17 -18.56 -2.41
C THR A 89 9.82 -18.03 -3.68
N TYR A 90 9.03 -17.77 -4.73
CA TYR A 90 9.50 -17.19 -5.98
C TYR A 90 9.36 -15.66 -5.94
N TRP A 91 10.48 -14.97 -5.79
CA TRP A 91 10.54 -13.51 -5.72
C TRP A 91 11.60 -12.96 -6.66
N PHE A 92 11.30 -11.81 -7.30
CA PHE A 92 12.23 -11.11 -8.17
C PHE A 92 12.11 -9.59 -7.98
N TYR A 93 13.21 -8.86 -8.12
CA TYR A 93 13.28 -7.43 -7.83
C TYR A 93 12.32 -6.56 -8.66
N LEU A 94 11.93 -7.02 -9.85
CA LEU A 94 10.93 -6.33 -10.69
C LEU A 94 9.57 -6.20 -9.98
N TYR A 95 9.26 -7.06 -9.01
CA TYR A 95 8.03 -6.95 -8.22
C TYR A 95 7.98 -5.73 -7.31
N LEU A 96 9.12 -5.07 -7.05
CA LEU A 96 9.15 -3.78 -6.37
C LEU A 96 8.35 -2.72 -7.13
N ALA A 97 8.23 -2.81 -8.46
CA ALA A 97 7.40 -1.90 -9.26
C ALA A 97 5.92 -1.92 -8.83
N TRP A 98 5.46 -2.98 -8.17
CA TRP A 98 4.08 -3.10 -7.68
C TRP A 98 3.88 -2.55 -6.27
N VAL A 99 4.94 -2.47 -5.47
CA VAL A 99 4.90 -1.99 -4.07
C VAL A 99 5.30 -0.51 -4.00
N VAL A 100 6.41 -0.16 -4.67
CA VAL A 100 7.08 1.15 -4.53
C VAL A 100 6.14 2.32 -4.81
N PRO A 101 5.34 2.35 -5.90
CA PRO A 101 4.46 3.49 -6.16
C PRO A 101 3.43 3.70 -5.04
N MET A 102 2.85 2.61 -4.53
CA MET A 102 1.86 2.67 -3.45
C MET A 102 2.52 3.10 -2.12
N ALA A 103 3.72 2.60 -1.85
CA ALA A 103 4.51 2.99 -0.68
C ALA A 103 4.88 4.48 -0.74
N LEU A 104 5.29 4.99 -1.90
CA LEU A 104 5.58 6.42 -2.09
C LEU A 104 4.35 7.27 -1.81
N ILE A 105 3.17 6.90 -2.34
CA ILE A 105 1.93 7.62 -2.04
C ILE A 105 1.61 7.56 -0.53
N ALA A 106 1.80 6.41 0.11
CA ALA A 106 1.53 6.23 1.53
C ALA A 106 2.43 7.13 2.41
N PHE A 107 3.73 7.19 2.10
CA PHE A 107 4.70 7.94 2.90
C PHE A 107 4.74 9.44 2.56
N LEU A 108 4.58 9.81 1.29
CA LEU A 108 4.74 11.19 0.82
C LEU A 108 3.41 11.92 0.57
N GLY A 109 2.29 11.20 0.47
CA GLY A 109 1.00 11.77 0.07
C GLY A 109 0.47 12.83 1.02
N ARG A 110 0.56 12.61 2.35
CA ARG A 110 0.04 13.58 3.34
C ARG A 110 0.87 14.87 3.35
N PRO A 111 2.21 14.83 3.47
CA PRO A 111 3.05 16.02 3.35
C PRO A 111 2.83 16.80 2.04
N ALA A 112 2.71 16.09 0.92
CA ALA A 112 2.50 16.71 -0.38
C ALA A 112 1.16 17.46 -0.47
N LEU A 113 0.07 16.84 0.00
CA LEU A 113 -1.25 17.50 0.04
C LEU A 113 -1.25 18.74 0.94
N SER A 114 -0.61 18.68 2.10
CA SER A 114 -0.51 19.83 3.00
C SER A 114 0.27 21.00 2.36
N GLY A 115 1.38 20.72 1.66
CA GLY A 115 2.16 21.76 1.00
C GLY A 115 1.39 22.46 -0.13
N VAL A 116 0.61 21.70 -0.90
CA VAL A 116 -0.25 22.25 -1.96
C VAL A 116 -1.35 23.13 -1.38
N LEU A 117 -1.99 22.71 -0.28
CA LEU A 117 -3.03 23.50 0.39
C LEU A 117 -2.47 24.78 0.99
N GLU A 118 -1.28 24.73 1.60
CA GLU A 118 -0.61 25.92 2.15
C GLU A 118 -0.24 26.91 1.04
N GLY A 119 0.34 26.43 -0.07
CA GLY A 119 0.68 27.28 -1.21
C GLY A 119 -0.52 27.86 -1.95
N ARG A 120 -1.71 27.24 -1.82
CA ARG A 120 -2.97 27.74 -2.39
C ARG A 120 -3.72 28.69 -1.46
N ARG A 121 -3.34 28.82 -0.19
CA ARG A 121 -3.95 29.83 0.69
C ARG A 121 -3.64 31.21 0.10
N PRO A 122 -4.66 31.99 -0.30
CA PRO A 122 -4.40 33.37 -0.72
C PRO A 122 -3.70 34.08 0.43
N ALA A 123 -2.69 34.89 0.12
CA ALA A 123 -2.04 35.76 1.09
C ALA A 123 -3.13 36.69 1.67
N MET A 124 -3.77 36.26 2.76
CA MET A 124 -4.67 37.09 3.52
C MET A 124 -3.81 38.26 4.00
N PRO A 125 -4.15 39.51 3.63
CA PRO A 125 -3.43 40.66 4.16
C PRO A 125 -3.47 40.52 5.68
N SER A 126 -2.30 40.32 6.30
CA SER A 126 -2.17 40.27 7.74
C SER A 126 -2.91 41.47 8.30
N ALA A 127 -3.95 41.22 9.11
CA ALA A 127 -4.81 42.25 9.69
C ALA A 127 -4.06 43.23 10.61
N THR A 128 -2.73 43.13 10.69
CA THR A 128 -1.80 44.03 11.35
C THR A 128 -1.72 45.43 10.71
N ALA A 129 -2.24 45.65 9.50
CA ALA A 129 -2.20 46.97 8.84
C ALA A 129 -3.39 47.90 9.16
N ARG A 130 -4.23 47.61 10.16
CA ARG A 130 -5.33 48.51 10.58
C ARG A 130 -5.28 48.81 12.08
N SER A 131 -4.24 49.54 12.49
CA SER A 131 -4.32 50.39 13.69
C SER A 131 -3.30 51.53 13.61
N THR A 132 -3.38 52.37 12.59
CA THR A 132 -3.02 53.77 12.76
C THR A 132 -4.27 54.49 13.23
N ALA A 133 -4.40 54.66 14.56
CA ALA A 133 -5.42 55.54 15.12
C ALA A 133 -5.19 56.98 14.61
N PRO A 134 -6.24 57.77 14.33
CA PRO A 134 -6.06 59.15 13.89
C PRO A 134 -5.43 59.97 15.02
N ALA A 135 -4.45 60.82 14.67
CA ALA A 135 -3.86 61.77 15.59
C ALA A 135 -4.97 62.70 16.15
N ALA A 136 -5.20 62.61 17.47
CA ALA A 136 -6.06 63.57 18.15
C ALA A 136 -5.29 64.89 18.32
N THR A 137 -5.81 65.94 17.70
CA THR A 137 -5.40 67.33 17.97
C THR A 137 -6.35 67.94 18.99
N PRO A 138 -5.85 68.41 20.14
CA PRO A 138 -6.41 69.58 20.83
C PRO A 138 -5.34 70.68 20.74
N GLY A 139 -5.62 71.83 20.14
CA GLY A 139 -6.61 72.78 20.61
C GLY A 139 -5.87 73.87 21.37
N SER A 140 -5.47 74.92 20.67
CA SER A 140 -4.89 76.14 21.24
C SER A 140 -5.90 76.85 22.13
N GLY A 141 -5.55 77.07 23.40
CA GLY A 141 -6.28 77.88 24.37
C GLY A 141 -5.40 78.15 25.58
#